data_AF-A0A2E1J189-F1
#
_entry.id   AF-A0A2E1J189-F1
#
_cell.length_a   1.000
_cell.length_b   1.000
_cell.length_c   1.000
_cell.angle_alpha   90.00
_cell.angle_beta   90.00
_cell.angle_gamma   90.00
#
_symmetry.space_group_name_H-M   'P 1'
#
loop_
_entity.id
_entity.type
_entity.pdbx_description
1 polymer ?
#
loop_
_entity_poly.entity_id
_entity_poly.type
_entity_poly.pdbx_seq_one_letter_code
_entity_poly.pdbx_strand_id
1 'polypeptide(L)'
;MELSNQTELELYFADHFDTILFPVLADIYFNQEDYRRARKVCNIGLGYHENDAAGRFVLAKIEKAEGNLKDAEKELKHVLKY
;
A
#
# COMPACT_ATOMS: atom_id res chain seq x y z
N MET A 1 14.84 -12.11 4.46
CA MET A 1 14.20 -10.83 4.76
C MET A 1 13.17 -11.07 5.83
N GLU A 2 13.25 -10.35 6.94
CA GLU A 2 12.30 -10.46 8.04
C GLU A 2 11.14 -9.47 7.80
N LEU A 3 9.92 -9.99 7.56
CA LEU A 3 8.76 -9.17 7.16
C LEU A 3 8.22 -8.26 8.28
N SER A 4 8.68 -8.42 9.52
CA SER A 4 8.40 -7.53 10.65
C SER A 4 9.42 -6.39 10.79
N ASN A 5 10.57 -6.47 10.11
CA ASN A 5 11.60 -5.44 10.18
C ASN A 5 11.36 -4.39 9.10
N GLN A 6 10.77 -3.27 9.51
CA GLN A 6 10.47 -2.16 8.61
C GLN A 6 11.71 -1.64 7.87
N THR A 7 12.85 -1.52 8.54
CA THR A 7 14.08 -1.01 7.90
C THR A 7 14.55 -1.94 6.77
N GLU A 8 14.50 -3.25 6.96
CA GLU A 8 14.82 -4.21 5.89
C GLU A 8 13.85 -4.10 4.73
N LEU A 9 12.55 -3.94 5.01
CA LEU A 9 11.54 -3.75 3.97
C LEU A 9 11.72 -2.44 3.20
N GLU A 10 12.07 -1.36 3.90
CA GLU A 10 12.36 -0.06 3.29
C GLU A 10 13.57 -0.15 2.35
N LEU A 11 14.66 -0.77 2.81
CA LEU A 11 15.87 -0.98 1.99
C LEU A 11 15.56 -1.85 0.78
N TYR A 12 14.86 -2.97 0.97
CA TYR A 12 14.50 -3.85 -0.13
C TYR A 12 13.59 -3.16 -1.15
N PHE A 13 12.58 -2.41 -0.68
CA PHE A 13 11.66 -1.67 -1.54
C PHE A 13 12.36 -0.55 -2.33
N ALA A 14 13.31 0.15 -1.71
CA ALA A 14 14.09 1.19 -2.37
C ALA A 14 14.90 0.66 -3.56
N ASP A 15 15.38 -0.58 -3.47
CA ASP A 15 16.13 -1.25 -4.54
C ASP A 15 15.22 -2.02 -5.53
N HIS A 16 13.97 -2.33 -5.14
CA HIS A 16 13.04 -3.18 -5.91
C HIS A 16 11.62 -2.62 -5.86
N PHE A 17 11.35 -1.52 -6.58
CA PHE A 17 10.02 -0.89 -6.58
C PHE A 17 8.91 -1.78 -7.17
N ASP A 18 9.28 -2.77 -7.99
CA ASP A 18 8.41 -3.77 -8.59
C ASP A 18 8.21 -5.01 -7.69
N THR A 19 8.56 -4.94 -6.41
CA THR A 19 8.29 -6.04 -5.47
C THR A 19 6.80 -6.19 -5.17
N ILE A 20 6.31 -7.43 -5.09
CA ILE A 20 4.94 -7.75 -4.63
C ILE A 20 4.76 -7.52 -3.12
N LEU A 21 5.83 -7.25 -2.38
CA LEU A 21 5.81 -7.07 -0.92
C LEU A 21 5.49 -5.63 -0.49
N PHE A 22 5.33 -4.71 -1.44
CA PHE A 22 4.98 -3.32 -1.12
C PHE A 22 3.75 -3.15 -0.21
N PRO A 23 2.69 -4.01 -0.25
CA PRO A 23 1.53 -3.84 0.62
C PRO A 23 1.89 -4.04 2.10
N VAL A 24 2.89 -4.88 2.39
CA VAL A 24 3.37 -5.12 3.77
C VAL A 24 3.98 -3.85 4.34
N LEU A 25 4.89 -3.22 3.59
CA LEU A 25 5.50 -1.96 4.00
C LEU A 25 4.47 -0.83 4.09
N ALA A 26 3.52 -0.78 3.16
CA ALA A 26 2.44 0.21 3.20
C ALA A 26 1.54 0.03 4.44
N ASP A 27 1.19 -1.20 4.81
CA ASP A 27 0.36 -1.47 5.98
C ASP A 27 1.09 -1.17 7.29
N ILE A 28 2.41 -1.39 7.36
CA ILE A 28 3.24 -0.94 8.49
C ILE A 28 3.13 0.58 8.68
N TYR A 29 3.33 1.36 7.62
CA TYR A 29 3.17 2.81 7.70
C TYR A 29 1.74 3.23 8.04
N PHE A 30 0.73 2.54 7.50
CA PHE A 30 -0.68 2.79 7.84
C PHE A 30 -0.94 2.58 9.34
N ASN A 31 -0.43 1.49 9.92
CA ASN A 31 -0.61 1.18 11.34
C ASN A 31 0.17 2.14 12.26
N GLN A 32 1.13 2.88 11.71
CA GLN A 32 1.84 3.98 12.38
C GLN A 32 1.17 5.35 12.20
N GLU A 33 0.01 5.39 11.52
CA GLU A 33 -0.69 6.61 11.11
C GLU A 33 0.14 7.53 10.18
N ASP A 34 1.24 7.02 9.58
CA ASP A 34 2.00 7.73 8.54
C ASP A 34 1.34 7.47 7.17
N TYR A 35 0.12 8.00 7.03
CA TYR A 35 -0.69 7.88 5.81
C TYR A 35 0.03 8.40 4.57
N ARG A 36 0.88 9.41 4.72
CA ARG A 36 1.67 9.98 3.62
C ARG A 36 2.66 8.96 3.06
N ARG A 37 3.43 8.27 3.91
CA ARG A 37 4.35 7.23 3.45
C ARG A 37 3.62 5.98 2.99
N ALA A 38 2.58 5.56 3.70
CA ALA A 38 1.74 4.42 3.31
C ALA A 38 1.20 4.58 1.88
N ARG A 39 0.68 5.78 1.57
CA ARG A 39 0.17 6.15 0.24
C ARG A 39 1.25 6.15 -0.82
N LYS A 40 2.43 6.69 -0.49
CA LYS A 40 3.56 6.73 -1.42
C LYS A 40 4.01 5.31 -1.81
N VAL A 41 4.12 4.40 -0.84
CA VAL A 41 4.46 2.99 -1.09
C VAL A 41 3.38 2.32 -1.95
N CYS A 42 2.10 2.52 -1.63
CA CYS A 42 0.99 1.99 -2.44
C CYS A 42 1.06 2.50 -3.89
N ASN A 43 1.19 3.80 -4.11
CA ASN A 43 1.18 4.38 -5.45
C ASN A 43 2.36 3.90 -6.31
N ILE A 44 3.54 3.72 -5.72
CA ILE A 44 4.70 3.19 -6.43
C ILE A 44 4.46 1.71 -6.78
N GLY A 45 4.10 0.89 -5.80
CA GLY A 45 3.91 -0.55 -6.00
C GLY A 45 2.76 -0.89 -6.95
N LEU A 46 1.62 -0.20 -6.83
CA LEU A 46 0.47 -0.32 -7.75
C LEU A 46 0.79 0.19 -9.16
N GLY A 47 1.84 1.00 -9.33
CA GLY A 47 2.35 1.36 -10.66
C GLY A 47 2.91 0.17 -11.44
N TYR A 48 3.41 -0.86 -10.74
CA TYR A 48 3.89 -2.12 -11.32
C TYR A 48 2.86 -3.25 -11.21
N HIS A 49 2.16 -3.32 -10.08
CA HIS A 49 1.18 -4.35 -9.78
C HIS A 49 -0.22 -3.75 -9.71
N GLU A 50 -0.72 -3.30 -10.85
CA GLU A 50 -1.97 -2.54 -10.93
C GLU A 50 -3.17 -3.25 -10.31
N ASN A 51 -3.20 -4.59 -10.26
CA ASN A 51 -4.33 -5.36 -9.73
C ASN A 51 -4.01 -6.04 -8.40
N ASP A 52 -2.95 -5.63 -7.70
CA ASP A 52 -2.64 -6.18 -6.39
C ASP A 52 -3.74 -5.84 -5.37
N ALA A 53 -4.52 -6.84 -4.98
CA ALA A 53 -5.66 -6.69 -4.11
C ALA A 53 -5.26 -6.16 -2.72
N ALA A 54 -4.11 -6.58 -2.18
CA ALA A 54 -3.66 -6.15 -0.86
C ALA A 54 -3.25 -4.67 -0.86
N GLY A 55 -2.47 -4.24 -1.85
CA GLY A 55 -2.03 -2.86 -2.03
C GLY A 55 -3.20 -1.91 -2.24
N ARG A 56 -4.18 -2.31 -3.07
CA ARG A 56 -5.41 -1.52 -3.25
C ARG A 56 -6.27 -1.46 -1.99
N PHE A 57 -6.34 -2.55 -1.23
CA PHE A 57 -7.05 -2.55 0.03
C PHE A 57 -6.39 -1.62 1.06
N VAL A 58 -5.05 -1.61 1.14
CA VAL A 58 -4.32 -0.64 1.98
C VAL A 58 -4.56 0.79 1.51
N LEU A 59 -4.52 1.06 0.19
CA LEU A 59 -4.85 2.38 -0.35
C LEU A 59 -6.27 2.81 0.03
N ALA A 60 -7.25 1.92 -0.05
CA ALA A 60 -8.62 2.20 0.38
C ALA A 60 -8.71 2.54 1.88
N LYS A 61 -7.96 1.84 2.73
CA LYS A 61 -7.88 2.15 4.18
C LYS A 61 -7.34 3.57 4.41
N ILE A 62 -6.30 3.96 3.66
CA ILE A 62 -5.72 5.31 3.73
C ILE A 62 -6.74 6.36 3.30
N GLU A 63 -7.37 6.19 2.14
CA GLU A 63 -8.39 7.14 1.64
C GLU A 63 -9.54 7.31 2.64
N LYS A 64 -10.00 6.20 3.24
CA LYS A 64 -11.02 6.24 4.27
C LYS A 64 -10.57 7.01 5.51
N ALA A 65 -9.34 6.79 5.98
CA ALA A 65 -8.80 7.48 7.15
C ALA A 65 -8.68 9.00 6.94
N GLU A 66 -8.38 9.44 5.72
CA GLU A 66 -8.28 10.86 5.35
C GLU A 66 -9.63 11.50 4.95
N GLY A 67 -10.73 10.73 4.96
CA GLY A 67 -12.08 11.20 4.64
C GLY A 67 -12.43 11.21 3.14
N ASN A 68 -11.56 10.65 2.29
CA ASN A 68 -11.74 10.54 0.85
C ASN A 68 -12.62 9.33 0.49
N LEU A 69 -13.87 9.34 0.97
CA LEU A 69 -14.75 8.16 0.93
C LEU A 69 -15.03 7.64 -0.50
N LYS A 70 -15.09 8.54 -1.50
CA LYS A 70 -15.29 8.16 -2.91
C LYS A 70 -14.11 7.37 -3.47
N ASP A 71 -12.89 7.77 -3.13
CA ASP A 71 -11.68 7.10 -3.58
C ASP A 71 -11.50 5.77 -2.84
N ALA A 72 -11.80 5.73 -1.54
CA ALA A 72 -11.85 4.48 -0.78
C ALA A 72 -12.82 3.45 -1.41
N GLU A 73 -14.04 3.89 -1.76
CA GLU A 73 -15.03 3.03 -2.42
C GLU A 73 -14.53 2.54 -3.80
N LYS A 74 -13.91 3.42 -4.59
CA LYS A 74 -13.35 3.07 -5.89
C LYS A 74 -12.30 1.98 -5.77
N GLU A 75 -11.37 2.11 -4.83
CA GLU A 75 -10.32 1.12 -4.61
C GLU A 75 -10.90 -0.22 -4.12
N LEU A 76 -11.88 -0.20 -3.20
CA LEU A 76 -12.56 -1.43 -2.75
C LEU A 76 -13.31 -2.14 -3.88
N LYS A 77 -13.95 -1.40 -4.80
CA LYS A 77 -14.58 -1.99 -5.98
C LYS A 77 -13.55 -2.66 -6.90
N HIS A 78 -12.36 -2.07 -7.03
CA HIS A 78 -11.29 -2.66 -7.81
C HIS A 78 -10.80 -3.96 -7.19
N VAL A 79 -10.60 -3.99 -5.87
CA VAL A 79 -10.24 -5.21 -5.10
C VAL A 79 -11.21 -6.36 -5.32
N LEU A 80 -12.50 -6.07 -5.50
CA LEU A 80 -13.52 -7.11 -5.73
C LEU A 80 -13.61 -7.58 -7.18
N LYS A 81 -13.03 -6.83 -8.12
CA LYS A 81 -13.17 -7.06 -9.56
C LYS A 81 -12.02 -7.88 -10.14
N TYR A 82 -10.81 -7.75 -9.59
CA TYR A 82 -9.58 -8.38 -10.05
C TYR A 82 -8.92 -9.14 -8.91
#